data_AF-A0AAW4R072-F1
#
_entry.id   AF-A0AAW4R072-F1
#
_cell.length_a   1.000
_cell.length_b   1.000
_cell.length_c   1.000
_cell.angle_alpha   90.00
_cell.angle_beta   90.00
_cell.angle_gamma   90.00
#
_symmetry.space_group_name_H-M   'P 1'
#
loop_
_entity.id
_entity.type
_entity.pdbx_description
1 polymer ?
#
loop_
_entity_poly.entity_id
_entity_poly.type
_entity_poly.pdbx_seq_one_letter_code
_entity_poly.pdbx_strand_id
1 'polypeptide(L)'
;MLIFTSIISVATLIVSIYNGRTLNKNKEKDRRIAVGLSEKRRMQNDLFEHITKVLDLGRRCLEETDENEKQKMKFELLNHKPFIWINLDRKNHFQKDLRTRCNLYIMSCADFVESSKEEAKNNYKQASNQHRNRIWVLIDNYIEEENKSIEKLM
;
A
#
# COMPACT_ATOMS: atom_id res chain seq x y z
N MET A 1 -35.74 53.20 16.96
CA MET A 1 -34.41 52.68 17.32
C MET A 1 -34.47 51.23 17.83
N LEU A 2 -35.33 50.93 18.82
CA LEU A 2 -35.50 49.57 19.40
C LEU A 2 -35.87 48.45 18.40
N ILE A 3 -36.70 48.74 17.38
CA ILE A 3 -37.10 47.75 16.37
C ILE A 3 -35.91 47.36 15.47
N PHE A 4 -35.11 48.34 15.05
CA PHE A 4 -33.92 48.10 14.23
C PHE A 4 -32.86 47.28 14.97
N THR A 5 -32.60 47.60 16.25
CA THR A 5 -31.67 46.82 17.08
C THR A 5 -32.15 45.39 17.33
N SER A 6 -33.46 45.17 17.45
CA SER A 6 -34.06 43.85 17.60
C SER A 6 -33.89 43.00 16.32
N ILE A 7 -34.12 43.59 15.15
CA ILE A 7 -33.91 42.91 13.85
C ILE A 7 -32.43 42.53 13.68
N ILE A 8 -31.51 43.43 14.01
CA ILE A 8 -30.06 43.17 13.95
C ILE A 8 -29.66 42.02 14.89
N SER A 9 -30.21 41.98 16.12
CA SER A 9 -29.87 40.90 17.08
C SER A 9 -30.34 39.54 16.61
N VAL A 10 -31.56 39.45 16.04
CA VAL A 10 -32.11 38.21 15.47
C VAL A 10 -31.31 37.76 14.26
N ALA A 11 -30.95 38.67 13.35
CA ALA A 11 -30.11 38.34 12.21
C ALA A 11 -28.72 37.81 12.64
N THR A 12 -28.12 38.44 13.65
CA THR A 12 -26.83 38.01 14.20
C THR A 12 -26.93 36.63 14.85
N LEU A 13 -28.02 36.33 15.55
CA LEU A 13 -28.28 35.01 16.14
C LEU A 13 -28.41 33.93 15.06
N ILE A 14 -29.15 34.21 13.97
CA ILE A 14 -29.32 33.27 12.85
C ILE A 14 -27.97 32.96 12.19
N VAL A 15 -27.15 33.99 11.92
CA VAL A 15 -25.79 33.82 11.37
C VAL A 15 -24.90 33.02 12.33
N SER A 16 -24.99 33.28 13.63
CA SER A 16 -24.23 32.54 14.65
C SER A 16 -24.61 31.05 14.68
N ILE A 17 -25.91 30.73 14.63
CA ILE A 17 -26.40 29.34 14.58
C ILE A 17 -25.95 28.65 13.29
N TYR A 18 -26.04 29.35 12.14
CA TYR A 18 -25.57 28.82 10.87
C TYR A 18 -24.08 28.51 10.90
N ASN A 19 -23.26 29.47 11.35
CA ASN A 19 -21.80 29.31 11.46
C ASN A 19 -21.41 28.20 12.45
N GLY A 20 -22.12 28.06 13.57
CA GLY A 20 -21.91 26.97 14.52
C GLY A 20 -22.19 25.61 13.90
N ARG A 21 -23.27 25.48 13.13
CA ARG A 21 -23.63 24.23 12.42
C ARG A 21 -22.64 23.89 11.31
N THR A 22 -22.20 24.86 10.51
CA THR A 22 -21.21 24.63 9.45
C THR A 22 -19.85 24.27 10.02
N LEU A 23 -19.41 24.95 11.09
CA LEU A 23 -18.16 24.63 11.78
C LEU A 23 -18.14 23.21 12.35
N ASN A 24 -19.24 22.76 12.98
CA ASN A 24 -19.33 21.39 13.50
C ASN A 24 -19.29 20.34 12.39
N LYS A 25 -20.00 20.58 11.27
CA LYS A 25 -19.95 19.69 10.10
C LYS A 25 -18.55 19.60 9.51
N ASN A 26 -17.84 20.73 9.42
CA ASN A 26 -16.47 20.76 8.91
C ASN A 26 -15.53 19.98 9.84
N LYS A 27 -15.59 20.19 11.16
CA LYS A 27 -14.81 19.41 12.14
C LYS A 27 -15.05 17.91 12.06
N GLU A 28 -16.30 17.48 11.90
CA GLU A 28 -16.60 16.06 11.71
C GLU A 28 -16.03 15.50 10.41
N LYS A 29 -16.13 16.26 9.31
CA LYS A 29 -15.55 15.89 8.02
C LYS A 29 -14.03 15.76 8.12
N ASP A 30 -13.38 16.76 8.72
CA ASP A 30 -11.92 16.78 8.90
C ASP A 30 -11.46 15.61 9.77
N ARG A 31 -12.20 15.29 10.85
CA ARG A 31 -11.91 14.11 11.68
C ARG A 31 -12.04 12.82 10.89
N ARG A 32 -13.10 12.66 10.08
CA ARG A 32 -13.29 11.47 9.25
C ARG A 32 -12.18 11.33 8.19
N ILE A 33 -11.77 12.43 7.58
CA ILE A 33 -10.65 12.45 6.63
C ILE A 33 -9.36 12.07 7.34
N ALA A 34 -9.06 12.68 8.49
CA ALA A 34 -7.84 12.39 9.25
C ALA A 34 -7.75 10.92 9.68
N VAL A 35 -8.84 10.35 10.21
CA VAL A 35 -8.90 8.94 10.60
C VAL A 35 -8.72 8.03 9.38
N GLY A 36 -9.47 8.27 8.30
CA GLY A 36 -9.37 7.46 7.09
C GLY A 36 -7.99 7.52 6.43
N LEU A 37 -7.36 8.70 6.43
CA LEU A 37 -5.99 8.89 5.95
C LEU A 37 -4.98 8.11 6.81
N SER A 38 -5.11 8.17 8.13
CA SER A 38 -4.26 7.43 9.05
C SER A 38 -4.37 5.93 8.85
N GLU A 39 -5.59 5.39 8.70
CA GLU A 39 -5.80 3.98 8.41
C GLU A 39 -5.23 3.58 7.05
N LYS A 40 -5.42 4.41 6.02
CA LYS A 40 -4.86 4.17 4.69
C LYS A 40 -3.34 4.10 4.70
N ARG A 41 -2.67 5.03 5.40
CA ARG A 41 -1.22 5.02 5.58
C ARG A 41 -0.75 3.77 6.35
N ARG A 42 -1.47 3.36 7.40
CA ARG A 42 -1.16 2.11 8.12
C ARG A 42 -1.23 0.90 7.19
N MET A 43 -2.32 0.74 6.44
CA MET A 43 -2.49 -0.37 5.49
C MET A 43 -1.40 -0.38 4.39
N GLN A 44 -0.99 0.79 3.91
CA GLN A 44 0.12 0.91 2.97
C GLN A 44 1.45 0.46 3.59
N ASN A 45 1.74 0.89 4.81
CA ASN A 45 2.94 0.46 5.51
C ASN A 45 2.97 -1.06 5.70
N ASP A 46 1.86 -1.66 6.13
CA ASP A 46 1.74 -3.11 6.31
C ASP A 46 1.94 -3.84 4.97
N LEU A 47 1.35 -3.34 3.88
CA LEU A 47 1.55 -3.88 2.53
C LEU A 47 3.02 -3.84 2.11
N PHE A 48 3.69 -2.70 2.25
CA PHE A 48 5.06 -2.54 1.82
C PHE A 48 6.04 -3.31 2.70
N GLU A 49 5.77 -3.47 3.99
CA GLU A 49 6.54 -4.35 4.86
C GLU A 49 6.53 -5.79 4.33
N HIS A 50 5.36 -6.30 3.91
CA HIS A 50 5.25 -7.62 3.31
C HIS A 50 5.96 -7.73 1.95
N ILE A 51 5.89 -6.69 1.11
CA ILE A 51 6.60 -6.68 -0.17
C ILE A 51 8.12 -6.69 0.07
N THR A 52 8.62 -5.87 0.98
CA THR A 52 10.06 -5.83 1.30
C THR A 52 10.54 -7.14 1.91
N LYS A 53 9.76 -7.77 2.80
CA LYS A 53 10.06 -9.12 3.30
C LYS A 53 10.15 -10.15 2.19
N VAL A 54 9.22 -10.11 1.22
CA VAL A 54 9.29 -10.97 0.05
C VAL A 54 10.59 -10.76 -0.73
N LEU A 55 10.98 -9.51 -0.97
CA LEU A 55 12.21 -9.19 -1.69
C LEU A 55 13.48 -9.66 -0.95
N ASP A 56 13.50 -9.56 0.38
CA ASP A 56 14.63 -10.05 1.19
C ASP A 56 14.67 -11.58 1.24
N LEU A 57 13.54 -12.24 1.53
CA LEU A 57 13.43 -13.70 1.53
C LEU A 57 13.82 -14.29 0.18
N GLY A 58 13.30 -13.71 -0.91
CA GLY A 58 13.63 -14.18 -2.26
C GLY A 58 15.11 -14.03 -2.58
N ARG A 59 15.77 -12.94 -2.15
CA ARG A 59 17.23 -12.78 -2.26
C ARG A 59 17.97 -13.86 -1.47
N ARG A 60 17.58 -14.07 -0.21
CA ARG A 60 18.22 -15.06 0.68
C ARG A 60 18.05 -16.49 0.18
N CYS A 61 16.90 -16.85 -0.39
CA CYS A 61 16.69 -18.16 -1.04
C CYS A 61 17.73 -18.46 -2.13
N LEU A 62 18.23 -17.43 -2.83
CA LEU A 62 19.21 -17.57 -3.91
C LEU A 62 20.66 -17.70 -3.41
N GLU A 63 20.92 -17.25 -2.19
CA GLU A 63 22.26 -17.19 -1.58
C GLU A 63 22.49 -18.32 -0.58
N GLU A 64 21.43 -18.82 0.06
CA GLU A 64 21.49 -19.89 1.04
C GLU A 64 22.09 -21.17 0.45
N THR A 65 22.83 -21.91 1.27
CA THR A 65 23.44 -23.19 0.90
C THR A 65 22.77 -24.36 1.60
N ASP A 66 22.23 -24.17 2.80
CA ASP A 66 21.47 -25.18 3.52
C ASP A 66 20.10 -25.43 2.87
N GLU A 67 19.83 -26.69 2.53
CA GLU A 67 18.62 -27.07 1.80
C GLU A 67 17.36 -26.99 2.67
N ASN A 68 17.46 -27.28 3.97
CA ASN A 68 16.31 -27.19 4.87
C ASN A 68 15.89 -25.73 5.09
N GLU A 69 16.84 -24.83 5.31
CA GLU A 69 16.56 -23.41 5.45
C GLU A 69 16.05 -22.80 4.13
N LYS A 70 16.52 -23.26 2.96
CA LYS A 70 15.93 -22.90 1.66
C LYS A 70 14.46 -23.25 1.57
N GLN A 71 14.10 -24.50 1.90
CA GLN A 71 12.70 -24.93 1.82
C GLN A 71 11.82 -24.15 2.80
N LYS A 72 12.31 -23.89 4.01
CA LYS A 72 11.62 -23.05 5.01
C LYS A 72 11.39 -21.62 4.49
N MET A 73 12.43 -20.99 3.94
CA MET A 73 12.32 -19.65 3.35
C MET A 73 11.39 -19.63 2.13
N LYS A 74 11.36 -20.69 1.30
CA LYS A 74 10.40 -20.85 0.21
C LYS A 74 8.96 -20.83 0.74
N PHE A 75 8.66 -21.59 1.79
CA PHE A 75 7.31 -21.60 2.37
C PHE A 75 6.93 -20.24 2.96
N GLU A 76 7.85 -19.57 3.66
CA GLU A 76 7.63 -18.23 4.19
C GLU A 76 7.35 -17.22 3.06
N LEU A 77 8.14 -17.26 1.99
CA LEU A 77 7.95 -16.44 0.79
C LEU A 77 6.56 -16.62 0.17
N LEU A 78 6.11 -17.87 0.04
CA LEU A 78 4.78 -18.20 -0.50
C LEU A 78 3.65 -17.68 0.39
N ASN A 79 3.83 -17.67 1.72
CA ASN A 79 2.83 -17.21 2.67
C ASN A 79 2.55 -15.70 2.59
N HIS A 80 3.49 -14.91 2.07
CA HIS A 80 3.26 -13.48 1.86
C HIS A 80 2.38 -13.17 0.63
N LYS A 81 2.25 -14.11 -0.33
CA LYS A 81 1.51 -13.89 -1.58
C LYS A 81 0.03 -13.52 -1.38
N PRO A 82 -0.77 -14.23 -0.55
CA PRO A 82 -2.16 -13.86 -0.30
C PRO A 82 -2.30 -12.47 0.31
N PHE A 83 -1.40 -12.12 1.25
CA PHE A 83 -1.42 -10.83 1.93
C PHE A 83 -1.22 -9.67 0.94
N ILE A 84 -0.19 -9.77 0.08
CA ILE A 84 0.09 -8.74 -0.94
C ILE A 84 -1.10 -8.57 -1.88
N TRP A 85 -1.72 -9.68 -2.31
CA TRP A 85 -2.87 -9.62 -3.21
C TRP A 85 -4.04 -8.87 -2.55
N ILE A 86 -4.43 -9.24 -1.34
CA ILE A 86 -5.64 -8.69 -0.69
C ILE A 86 -5.48 -7.21 -0.34
N ASN A 87 -4.27 -6.76 0.01
CA ASN A 87 -4.03 -5.42 0.55
C ASN A 87 -3.66 -4.35 -0.50
N LEU A 88 -3.49 -4.70 -1.78
CA LEU A 88 -3.32 -3.69 -2.83
C LEU A 88 -4.62 -2.90 -3.05
N ASP A 89 -4.53 -1.56 -2.97
CA ASP A 89 -5.64 -0.67 -3.31
C ASP A 89 -6.10 -0.91 -4.76
N ARG A 90 -7.38 -1.28 -4.90
CA ARG A 90 -7.99 -1.60 -6.20
C ARG A 90 -8.17 -0.38 -7.10
N LYS A 91 -8.07 0.83 -6.54
CA LYS A 91 -8.18 2.09 -7.29
C LYS A 91 -6.85 2.56 -7.85
N ASN A 92 -5.73 2.01 -7.35
CA ASN A 92 -4.41 2.32 -7.85
C ASN A 92 -4.21 1.73 -9.25
N HIS A 93 -3.78 2.54 -10.21
CA HIS A 93 -3.51 2.12 -11.57
C HIS A 93 -2.41 1.05 -11.65
N PHE A 94 -1.40 1.13 -10.78
CA PHE A 94 -0.25 0.22 -10.77
C PHE A 94 -0.49 -1.07 -9.97
N GLN A 95 -1.62 -1.23 -9.29
CA GLN A 95 -1.92 -2.39 -8.43
C GLN A 95 -1.77 -3.72 -9.18
N LYS A 96 -2.30 -3.81 -10.42
CA LYS A 96 -2.31 -5.07 -11.17
C LYS A 96 -0.90 -5.48 -11.58
N ASP A 97 -0.10 -4.51 -12.00
CA ASP A 97 1.27 -4.74 -12.43
C ASP A 97 2.15 -5.10 -11.24
N LEU A 98 2.02 -4.37 -10.13
CA LEU A 98 2.75 -4.65 -8.89
C LEU A 98 2.43 -6.07 -8.39
N ARG A 99 1.14 -6.43 -8.34
CA ARG A 99 0.71 -7.79 -8.00
C ARG A 99 1.35 -8.84 -8.90
N THR A 100 1.32 -8.61 -10.21
CA THR A 100 1.84 -9.55 -11.20
C THR A 100 3.35 -9.73 -11.04
N ARG A 101 4.09 -8.63 -10.84
CA ARG A 101 5.55 -8.69 -10.64
C ARG A 101 5.92 -9.35 -9.33
N CYS A 102 5.24 -9.05 -8.22
CA CYS A 102 5.44 -9.75 -6.95
C CYS A 102 5.17 -11.25 -7.09
N ASN A 103 4.10 -11.65 -7.76
CA ASN A 103 3.81 -13.06 -7.99
C ASN A 103 4.89 -13.75 -8.83
N LEU A 104 5.31 -13.15 -9.95
CA LEU A 104 6.35 -13.71 -10.80
C LEU A 104 7.70 -13.81 -10.07
N TYR A 105 8.02 -12.82 -9.23
CA TYR A 105 9.20 -12.86 -8.38
C TYR A 105 9.15 -14.02 -7.38
N ILE A 106 8.03 -14.17 -6.66
CA ILE A 106 7.82 -15.24 -5.68
C ILE A 106 7.95 -16.61 -6.36
N MET A 107 7.29 -16.80 -7.51
CA MET A 107 7.38 -18.07 -8.26
C MET A 107 8.80 -18.33 -8.75
N SER A 108 9.48 -17.35 -9.31
CA SER A 108 10.87 -17.53 -9.77
C SER A 108 11.81 -17.96 -8.63
N CYS A 109 11.64 -17.39 -7.43
CA CYS A 109 12.45 -17.79 -6.28
C CYS A 109 12.07 -19.17 -5.74
N ALA A 110 10.77 -19.52 -5.75
CA ALA A 110 10.33 -20.86 -5.35
C ALA A 110 10.81 -21.93 -6.32
N ASP A 111 10.69 -21.69 -7.63
CA ASP A 111 11.13 -22.60 -8.68
C ASP A 111 12.66 -22.78 -8.68
N PHE A 112 13.42 -21.73 -8.32
CA PHE A 112 14.87 -21.83 -8.10
C PHE A 112 15.21 -22.85 -7.01
N VAL A 113 14.48 -22.82 -5.89
CA VAL A 113 14.68 -23.72 -4.75
C VAL A 113 14.31 -25.15 -5.12
N GLU A 114 13.28 -25.36 -5.95
CA GLU A 114 12.84 -26.70 -6.37
C GLU A 114 13.65 -27.28 -7.52
N SER A 115 14.39 -26.45 -8.25
CA SER A 115 15.14 -26.89 -9.42
C SER A 115 16.38 -27.69 -9.03
N SER A 116 16.59 -28.82 -9.70
CA SER A 116 17.82 -29.62 -9.59
C SER A 116 18.84 -29.33 -10.71
N LYS A 117 18.45 -28.59 -11.75
CA LYS A 117 19.29 -28.32 -12.93
C LYS A 117 19.89 -26.92 -12.86
N GLU A 118 21.21 -26.83 -13.01
CA GLU A 118 21.95 -25.56 -12.89
C GLU A 118 21.53 -24.51 -13.94
N GLU A 119 21.25 -24.94 -15.18
CA GLU A 119 20.75 -24.04 -16.23
C GLU A 119 19.40 -23.41 -15.84
N ALA A 120 18.48 -24.22 -15.31
CA ALA A 120 17.18 -23.75 -14.86
C ALA A 120 17.32 -22.82 -13.64
N LYS A 121 18.20 -23.14 -12.68
CA LYS A 121 18.53 -22.24 -11.56
C LYS A 121 19.02 -20.87 -12.03
N ASN A 122 19.92 -20.83 -13.01
CA ASN A 122 20.41 -19.57 -13.56
C ASN A 122 19.29 -18.77 -14.24
N ASN A 123 18.41 -19.43 -14.99
CA ASN A 123 17.25 -18.78 -15.60
C ASN A 123 16.30 -18.17 -14.55
N TYR A 124 15.99 -18.92 -13.49
CA TYR A 124 15.13 -18.43 -12.40
C TYR A 124 15.78 -17.28 -11.62
N LYS A 125 17.09 -17.34 -11.38
CA LYS A 125 17.85 -16.25 -10.76
C LYS A 125 17.85 -14.98 -11.61
N GLN A 126 17.97 -15.11 -12.93
CA GLN A 126 17.89 -13.96 -13.83
C GLN A 126 16.48 -13.38 -13.86
N ALA A 127 15.45 -14.23 -13.96
CA ALA A 127 14.05 -13.82 -13.94
C ALA A 127 13.68 -13.11 -12.63
N SER A 128 14.07 -13.66 -11.48
CA SER A 128 13.82 -13.05 -10.17
C SER A 128 14.46 -11.67 -10.06
N ASN A 129 15.70 -11.49 -10.51
CA ASN A 129 16.36 -10.17 -10.53
C ASN A 129 15.62 -9.16 -11.43
N GLN A 130 15.17 -9.58 -12.61
CA GLN A 130 14.37 -8.72 -13.49
C GLN A 130 13.03 -8.31 -12.84
N HIS A 131 12.37 -9.24 -12.16
CA HIS A 131 11.12 -8.95 -11.46
C HIS A 131 11.35 -8.03 -10.26
N ARG A 132 12.40 -8.25 -9.46
CA ARG A 132 12.78 -7.38 -8.35
C ARG A 132 12.96 -5.93 -8.79
N ASN A 133 13.72 -5.70 -9.85
CA ASN A 133 13.97 -4.34 -10.35
C ASN A 133 12.67 -3.66 -10.79
N ARG A 134 11.76 -4.40 -11.43
CA ARG A 134 10.44 -3.89 -11.81
C ARG A 134 9.52 -3.64 -10.61
N ILE A 135 9.61 -4.46 -9.56
CA ILE A 135 8.85 -4.25 -8.32
C ILE A 135 9.23 -2.91 -7.70
N TRP A 136 10.53 -2.58 -7.60
CA TRP A 136 10.96 -1.30 -7.04
C TRP A 136 10.37 -0.10 -7.79
N VAL A 137 10.45 -0.09 -9.12
CA VAL A 137 9.85 0.97 -9.94
C VAL A 137 8.33 1.06 -9.74
N LEU A 138 7.65 -0.08 -9.61
CA LEU A 138 6.21 -0.11 -9.40
C LEU A 138 5.81 0.34 -7.99
N ILE A 139 6.62 0.11 -6.97
CA ILE A 139 6.40 0.64 -5.62
C ILE A 139 6.43 2.17 -5.66
N ASP A 140 7.45 2.76 -6.29
CA ASP A 140 7.57 4.22 -6.40
C ASP A 140 6.35 4.82 -7.12
N ASN A 141 5.98 4.26 -8.27
CA ASN A 141 4.82 4.69 -9.05
C ASN A 141 3.50 4.53 -8.28
N TYR A 142 3.36 3.42 -7.54
CA TYR A 142 2.19 3.16 -6.71
C TYR A 142 2.05 4.22 -5.61
N ILE A 143 3.14 4.50 -4.86
CA ILE A 143 3.16 5.49 -3.78
C ILE A 143 2.85 6.89 -4.32
N GLU A 144 3.44 7.26 -5.45
CA GLU A 144 3.22 8.55 -6.11
C GLU A 144 1.73 8.77 -6.47
N GLU A 145 1.06 7.74 -7.01
CA GLU A 145 -0.38 7.82 -7.33
C GLU A 145 -1.26 7.92 -6.06
N GLU A 146 -0.89 7.20 -5.01
CA GLU A 146 -1.57 7.26 -3.72
C GLU A 146 -1.46 8.66 -3.09
N ASN A 147 -0.26 9.24 -3.13
CA ASN A 147 -0.01 10.60 -2.63
C ASN A 147 -0.84 11.64 -3.40
N LYS A 148 -0.90 11.54 -4.73
CA LYS A 148 -1.77 12.41 -5.56
C LYS A 148 -3.25 12.27 -5.21
N SER A 149 -3.68 11.06 -4.86
CA SER A 149 -5.06 10.80 -4.45
C SER A 149 -5.36 11.40 -3.07
N ILE A 150 -4.38 11.37 -2.17
CA ILE A 150 -4.44 11.99 -0.84
C ILE A 150 -4.47 13.52 -0.94
N GLU A 151 -3.63 14.14 -1.77
CA GLU A 151 -3.61 15.59 -1.98
C GLU A 151 -4.94 16.14 -2.46
N LYS A 152 -5.68 15.39 -3.28
CA LYS A 152 -7.03 15.76 -3.75
C LYS A 152 -8.11 15.70 -2.66
N LEU A 153 -7.84 15.01 -1.56
CA LEU A 153 -8.78 14.84 -0.43
C LEU A 153 -8.59 15.89 0.67
N MET A 154 -7.42 16.52 0.72
CA MET A 154 -7.08 17.63 1.63
C MET A 154 -7.53 18.96 1.03
#